data_AF-A0AAD8E7M1-F1
#
_entry.id   AF-A0AAD8E7M1-F1
#
_cell.length_a   1.000
_cell.length_b   1.000
_cell.length_c   1.000
_cell.angle_alpha   90.00
_cell.angle_beta   90.00
_cell.angle_gamma   90.00
#
_symmetry.space_group_name_H-M   'P 1'
#
loop_
_entity.id
_entity.type
_entity.pdbx_description
1 polymer ?
#
loop_
_entity_poly.entity_id
_entity_poly.type
_entity_poly.pdbx_seq_one_letter_code
_entity_poly.pdbx_strand_id
1 'polypeptide(L)'
;MHGLFIKKHPDLKGVIKYEYYLKHFNDNYGYRFGRWPQVDVCSTCEDLNTNIKSSTLNDVAKRAAVAELLVHKRRAKKFYSKMENVKNICKERNDVMAIAFDFMQNMPLPFIPVQEMFYLRKLWYYVFNIHDIGRGTQFSIRTQRVKL
;
A
#
# COMPACT_ATOMS: atom_id res chain seq x y z
N MET A 1 -8.09 3.18 17.50
CA MET A 1 -9.42 2.52 17.55
C MET A 1 -10.34 3.11 18.60
N HIS A 2 -9.93 3.29 19.86
CA HIS A 2 -10.75 3.96 20.89
C HIS A 2 -11.27 5.36 20.47
N GLY A 3 -10.42 6.19 19.86
CA GLY A 3 -10.86 7.48 19.32
C GLY A 3 -11.86 7.40 18.15
N LEU A 4 -11.84 6.31 17.36
CA LEU A 4 -12.83 6.06 16.31
C LEU A 4 -14.16 5.57 16.90
N PHE A 5 -14.08 4.76 17.96
CA PHE A 5 -15.24 4.30 18.72
C PHE A 5 -15.99 5.48 19.36
N ILE A 6 -15.27 6.41 19.99
CA ILE A 6 -15.86 7.65 20.53
C ILE A 6 -16.47 8.53 19.43
N LYS A 7 -15.86 8.59 18.24
CA LYS A 7 -16.43 9.33 17.10
C LYS A 7 -17.73 8.73 16.58
N LYS A 8 -17.89 7.40 16.64
CA LYS A 8 -19.13 6.71 16.25
C LYS A 8 -20.20 6.73 17.34
N HIS A 9 -19.80 6.72 18.60
CA HIS A 9 -20.69 6.74 19.77
C HIS A 9 -20.32 7.91 20.69
N PRO A 10 -20.76 9.14 20.36
CA PRO A 10 -20.46 10.32 21.15
C PRO A 10 -21.05 10.25 22.57
N ASP A 11 -22.11 9.45 22.77
CA ASP A 11 -22.83 9.28 24.05
C ASP A 11 -21.98 8.63 25.14
N LEU A 12 -20.95 7.87 24.73
CA LEU A 12 -20.05 7.14 25.62
C LEU A 12 -18.73 7.88 25.88
N LYS A 13 -18.63 9.13 25.40
CA LYS A 13 -17.45 9.98 25.56
C LYS A 13 -17.29 10.39 27.02
N GLY A 14 -16.37 9.72 27.71
CA GLY A 14 -16.02 10.01 29.12
C GLY A 14 -16.37 8.89 30.10
N VAL A 15 -17.31 8.00 29.74
CA VAL A 15 -17.67 6.81 30.53
C VAL A 15 -16.65 5.69 30.34
N ILE A 16 -16.17 5.50 29.10
CA ILE A 16 -15.28 4.40 28.76
C ILE A 16 -13.83 4.89 28.74
N LYS A 17 -13.11 4.55 29.82
CA LYS A 17 -11.65 4.72 29.92
C LYS A 17 -10.94 3.86 28.87
N TYR A 18 -9.82 4.38 28.35
CA TYR A 18 -9.00 3.70 27.36
C TYR A 18 -8.58 2.29 27.80
N GLU A 19 -8.23 2.13 29.09
CA GLU A 19 -7.80 0.86 29.68
C GLU A 19 -8.89 -0.22 29.61
N TYR A 20 -10.15 0.15 29.86
CA TYR A 20 -11.28 -0.77 29.80
C TYR A 20 -11.53 -1.24 28.36
N TYR A 21 -11.49 -0.31 27.41
CA TYR A 21 -11.61 -0.61 25.98
C TYR A 21 -10.46 -1.51 25.50
N LEU A 22 -9.24 -1.23 25.94
CA LEU A 22 -8.04 -2.01 25.60
C LEU A 22 -8.13 -3.44 26.12
N LYS A 23 -8.55 -3.62 27.39
CA LYS A 23 -8.73 -4.94 28.01
C LYS A 23 -9.81 -5.75 27.29
N HIS A 24 -10.99 -5.15 27.11
CA HIS A 24 -12.10 -5.81 26.41
C HIS A 24 -11.73 -6.25 24.99
N PHE A 25 -10.96 -5.43 24.27
CA PHE A 25 -10.60 -5.75 22.90
C PHE A 25 -9.46 -6.79 22.80
N ASN A 26 -8.49 -6.77 23.71
CA ASN A 26 -7.46 -7.82 23.79
C ASN A 26 -8.06 -9.18 24.17
N ASP A 27 -8.98 -9.20 25.14
CA ASP A 27 -9.55 -10.44 25.68
C ASP A 27 -10.52 -11.12 24.69
N ASN A 28 -11.29 -10.34 23.91
CA ASN A 28 -12.32 -10.90 23.03
C ASN A 28 -11.88 -11.11 21.57
N TYR A 29 -10.92 -10.32 21.07
CA TYR A 29 -10.55 -10.37 19.65
C TYR A 29 -9.13 -10.89 19.39
N GLY A 30 -8.32 -11.14 20.43
CA GLY A 30 -6.97 -11.71 20.29
C GLY A 30 -5.96 -10.86 19.51
N TYR A 31 -6.32 -9.64 19.10
CA TYR A 31 -5.46 -8.74 18.34
C TYR A 31 -4.59 -7.90 19.27
N ARG A 32 -3.26 -8.03 19.15
CA ARG A 32 -2.30 -7.19 19.88
C ARG A 32 -2.31 -5.76 19.33
N PHE A 33 -2.67 -4.76 20.14
CA PHE A 33 -2.58 -3.33 19.78
C PHE A 33 -1.16 -2.76 19.58
N GLY A 34 -0.11 -3.55 19.79
CA GLY A 34 1.26 -3.05 19.87
C GLY A 34 2.00 -2.89 18.54
N ARG A 35 1.62 -3.64 17.49
CA ARG A 35 2.16 -3.43 16.14
C ARG A 35 1.07 -2.83 15.28
N TRP A 36 1.14 -1.51 15.11
CA TRP A 36 0.47 -0.85 13.98
C TRP A 36 0.77 -1.65 12.70
N PRO A 37 -0.16 -1.72 11.73
CA PRO A 37 0.16 -2.27 10.43
C PRO A 37 1.47 -1.62 9.99
N GLN A 38 2.48 -2.46 9.72
CA GLN A 38 3.74 -1.99 9.19
C GLN A 38 3.38 -1.11 8.00
N VAL A 39 3.69 0.19 8.11
CA VAL A 39 3.46 1.11 7.01
C VAL A 39 4.31 0.57 5.89
N ASP A 40 3.71 0.25 4.73
CA ASP A 40 4.44 -0.32 3.60
C ASP A 40 5.67 0.54 3.31
N VAL A 41 6.84 -0.02 3.59
CA VAL A 41 8.12 0.63 3.33
C VAL A 41 8.53 0.24 1.92
N CYS A 42 9.07 1.20 1.17
CA CYS A 42 9.64 0.90 -0.13
C CYS A 42 10.80 -0.11 0.01
N SER A 43 10.71 -1.25 -0.68
CA SER A 43 11.72 -2.32 -0.63
C SER A 43 13.14 -1.81 -0.89
N THR A 44 13.32 -0.95 -1.90
CA THR A 44 14.64 -0.38 -2.20
C THR A 44 15.17 0.52 -1.08
N CYS A 45 14.30 1.22 -0.35
CA CYS A 45 14.72 2.00 0.81
C CYS A 45 15.16 1.08 1.96
N GLU A 46 14.47 -0.04 2.15
CA GLU A 46 14.80 -1.02 3.19
C GLU A 46 16.11 -1.74 2.88
N ASP A 47 16.29 -2.19 1.64
CA ASP A 47 17.51 -2.84 1.17
C ASP A 47 18.73 -1.94 1.36
N LEU A 48 18.65 -0.69 0.90
CA LEU A 48 19.73 0.29 1.04
C LEU A 48 20.03 0.63 2.51
N ASN A 49 18.99 0.76 3.35
CA ASN A 49 19.20 0.98 4.79
C ASN A 49 19.85 -0.23 5.47
N THR A 50 19.51 -1.45 5.04
CA THR A 50 20.10 -2.69 5.55
C THR A 50 21.57 -2.77 5.15
N ASN A 51 21.89 -2.44 3.90
CA ASN A 51 23.27 -2.37 3.41
C ASN A 51 24.09 -1.33 4.19
N ILE A 52 23.54 -0.15 4.48
CA ILE A 52 24.22 0.88 5.28
C ILE A 52 24.52 0.39 6.70
N LYS A 53 23.59 -0.34 7.32
CA LYS A 53 23.72 -0.85 8.71
C LYS A 53 24.62 -2.08 8.82
N SER A 54 24.89 -2.77 7.71
CA SER A 54 25.71 -3.98 7.74
C SER A 54 27.15 -3.68 8.18
N SER A 55 27.68 -4.49 9.09
CA SER A 55 29.05 -4.38 9.61
C SER A 55 30.10 -4.99 8.68
N THR A 56 29.67 -5.80 7.70
CA THR A 56 30.54 -6.59 6.81
C THR A 56 30.89 -5.90 5.50
N LEU A 57 30.22 -4.80 5.14
CA LEU A 57 30.46 -4.08 3.89
C LEU A 57 31.58 -3.04 4.01
N ASN A 58 32.36 -2.92 2.93
CA ASN A 58 33.42 -1.94 2.75
C ASN A 58 32.87 -0.50 2.78
N ASP A 59 33.66 0.46 3.27
CA ASP A 59 33.27 1.86 3.43
C ASP A 59 32.87 2.53 2.10
N VAL A 60 33.48 2.11 0.99
CA VAL A 60 33.13 2.56 -0.36
C VAL A 60 31.70 2.12 -0.73
N ALA A 61 31.34 0.87 -0.42
CA ALA A 61 29.99 0.34 -0.69
C ALA A 61 28.93 1.03 0.18
N LYS A 62 29.25 1.37 1.43
CA LYS A 62 28.36 2.14 2.30
C LYS A 62 28.10 3.55 1.75
N ARG A 63 29.15 4.25 1.29
CA ARG A 63 29.00 5.58 0.67
C ARG A 63 28.16 5.52 -0.61
N ALA A 64 28.34 4.49 -1.43
CA ALA A 64 27.51 4.27 -2.63
C ALA A 64 26.03 4.06 -2.25
N ALA A 65 25.74 3.19 -1.28
CA ALA A 65 24.37 2.95 -0.82
C ALA A 65 23.69 4.21 -0.25
N VAL A 66 24.44 5.06 0.47
CA VAL A 66 23.93 6.37 0.95
C VAL A 66 23.61 7.30 -0.23
N ALA A 67 24.48 7.37 -1.23
CA ALA A 67 24.27 8.19 -2.41
C ALA A 67 23.04 7.72 -3.21
N GLU A 68 22.88 6.41 -3.41
CA GLU A 68 21.73 5.81 -4.07
C GLU A 68 20.43 6.09 -3.33
N LEU A 69 20.44 6.00 -1.99
CA LEU A 69 19.28 6.30 -1.15
C LEU A 69 18.87 7.76 -1.27
N LEU A 70 19.82 8.69 -1.32
CA LEU A 70 19.56 10.11 -1.54
C LEU A 70 18.94 10.36 -2.92
N VAL A 71 19.49 9.72 -3.96
CA VAL A 71 18.96 9.83 -5.34
C VAL A 71 17.54 9.27 -5.42
N HIS A 72 17.30 8.10 -4.82
CA HIS A 72 15.97 7.47 -4.77
C HIS A 72 14.94 8.40 -4.11
N LYS A 73 15.25 8.95 -2.93
CA LYS A 73 14.36 9.91 -2.24
C LYS A 73 14.12 11.18 -3.05
N ARG A 74 15.15 11.72 -3.73
CA ARG A 74 14.99 12.90 -4.60
C ARG A 74 14.10 12.61 -5.80
N ARG A 75 14.24 11.44 -6.43
CA ARG A 75 13.38 10.99 -7.54
C ARG A 75 11.93 10.86 -7.08
N ALA A 76 11.70 10.21 -5.93
CA ALA A 76 10.37 10.10 -5.33
C ALA A 76 9.75 11.48 -5.07
N LYS A 77 10.49 12.40 -4.44
CA LYS A 77 10.00 13.77 -4.19
C LYS A 77 9.63 14.49 -5.48
N LYS A 78 10.46 14.43 -6.52
CA LYS A 78 10.18 15.03 -7.83
C LYS A 78 8.91 14.45 -8.47
N PHE A 79 8.70 13.14 -8.35
CA PHE A 79 7.49 12.47 -8.82
C PHE A 79 6.24 12.99 -8.09
N TYR A 80 6.26 13.01 -6.75
CA TYR A 80 5.11 13.51 -5.98
C TYR A 80 4.82 14.99 -6.25
N SER A 81 5.84 15.84 -6.35
CA SER A 81 5.66 17.25 -6.73
C SER A 81 5.04 17.41 -8.12
N LYS A 82 5.47 16.58 -9.10
CA LYS A 82 4.86 16.60 -10.44
C LYS A 82 3.41 16.12 -10.40
N MET A 83 3.10 15.10 -9.61
CA MET A 83 1.74 14.58 -9.46
C MET A 83 0.81 15.60 -8.81
N GLU A 84 1.29 16.37 -7.83
CA GLU A 84 0.54 17.48 -7.23
C GLU A 84 0.30 18.63 -8.20
N ASN A 85 1.31 19.01 -8.99
CA ASN A 85 1.14 20.01 -10.05
C ASN A 85 0.08 19.59 -11.07
N VAL A 86 0.10 18.32 -11.50
CA VAL A 86 -0.90 17.76 -12.42
C VAL A 86 -2.29 17.77 -11.80
N LYS A 87 -2.43 17.43 -10.51
CA LYS A 87 -3.70 17.54 -9.78
C LYS A 87 -4.26 18.96 -9.81
N ASN A 88 -3.41 19.97 -9.63
CA ASN A 88 -3.84 21.37 -9.66
C ASN A 88 -4.30 21.77 -11.06
N ILE A 89 -3.55 21.40 -12.10
CA ILE A 89 -3.93 21.65 -13.51
C ILE A 89 -5.28 21.01 -13.85
N CYS A 90 -5.52 19.77 -13.40
CA CYS A 90 -6.79 19.08 -13.63
C CYS A 90 -7.99 19.71 -12.90
N LYS A 91 -7.75 20.46 -11.81
CA LYS A 91 -8.82 21.21 -11.14
C LYS A 91 -9.15 22.53 -11.86
N GLU A 92 -8.14 23.16 -12.43
CA GLU A 92 -8.28 24.45 -13.12
C GLU A 92 -8.79 24.30 -14.56
N ARG A 93 -8.42 23.22 -15.25
CA ARG A 93 -8.78 22.98 -16.67
C ARG A 93 -9.53 21.67 -16.83
N ASN A 94 -10.75 21.76 -17.36
CA ASN A 94 -11.57 20.58 -17.69
C ASN A 94 -11.08 19.80 -18.93
N ASP A 95 -10.11 20.33 -19.67
CA ASP A 95 -9.56 19.72 -20.89
C ASP A 95 -8.47 18.67 -20.60
N VAL A 96 -7.92 18.65 -19.38
CA VAL A 96 -6.78 17.81 -19.02
C VAL A 96 -7.18 16.79 -17.96
N MET A 97 -7.04 15.50 -18.27
CA MET A 97 -7.32 14.40 -17.35
C MET A 97 -6.05 13.63 -17.01
N ALA A 98 -5.88 13.31 -15.73
CA ALA A 98 -4.76 12.53 -15.23
C ALA A 98 -5.25 11.15 -14.76
N ILE A 99 -4.85 10.10 -15.47
CA ILE A 99 -5.25 8.73 -15.18
C ILE A 99 -4.05 7.95 -14.66
N ALA A 100 -4.22 7.23 -13.56
CA ALA A 100 -3.29 6.22 -13.07
C ALA A 100 -3.88 4.83 -13.26
N PHE A 101 -3.06 3.92 -13.76
CA PHE A 101 -3.41 2.51 -13.88
C PHE A 101 -2.66 1.74 -12.80
N ASP A 102 -3.40 0.98 -12.00
CA ASP A 102 -2.85 0.05 -11.03
C ASP A 102 -3.28 -1.37 -11.40
N PHE A 103 -2.32 -2.28 -11.48
CA PHE A 103 -2.54 -3.65 -11.89
C PHE A 103 -2.07 -4.59 -10.81
N MET A 104 -3.00 -5.35 -10.24
CA MET A 104 -2.65 -6.39 -9.28
C MET A 104 -2.09 -7.60 -10.01
N GLN A 105 -1.20 -8.34 -9.32
CA GLN A 105 -0.73 -9.63 -9.79
C GLN A 105 -1.93 -10.55 -10.09
N ASN A 106 -1.92 -11.16 -11.28
CA ASN A 106 -2.97 -12.08 -11.70
C ASN A 106 -3.10 -13.23 -10.71
N MET A 107 -4.31 -13.45 -10.19
CA MET A 107 -4.57 -14.54 -9.26
C MET A 107 -5.09 -15.76 -10.02
N PRO A 108 -4.39 -16.90 -9.96
CA PRO A 108 -4.93 -18.15 -10.45
C PRO A 108 -6.00 -18.63 -9.46
N LEU A 109 -7.22 -18.84 -9.95
CA LEU A 109 -8.33 -19.37 -9.16
C LEU A 109 -8.78 -20.70 -9.77
N PRO A 110 -8.92 -21.78 -8.99
CA PRO A 110 -8.59 -21.94 -7.57
C PRO A 110 -7.07 -22.07 -7.31
N PHE A 111 -6.60 -21.51 -6.19
CA PHE A 111 -5.21 -21.67 -5.74
C PHE A 111 -5.02 -23.04 -5.09
N ILE A 112 -4.67 -24.03 -5.91
CA ILE A 112 -4.34 -25.38 -5.45
C ILE A 112 -2.82 -25.58 -5.60
N PRO A 113 -2.09 -25.96 -4.52
CA PRO A 113 -0.64 -26.11 -4.51
C PRO A 113 -0.20 -27.46 -5.11
N VAL A 114 -0.80 -27.86 -6.24
CA VAL A 114 -0.46 -29.09 -6.97
C VAL A 114 0.14 -28.70 -8.31
N GLN A 115 1.29 -29.30 -8.65
CA GLN A 115 2.06 -28.93 -9.84
C GLN A 115 1.30 -29.25 -11.15
N GLU A 116 0.55 -30.35 -11.18
CA GLU A 116 -0.31 -30.73 -12.32
C GLU A 116 -1.45 -29.73 -12.54
N MET A 117 -1.97 -29.15 -11.46
CA MET A 117 -3.00 -28.12 -11.51
C MET A 117 -2.49 -26.83 -12.16
N PHE A 118 -1.18 -26.60 -12.23
CA PHE A 118 -0.64 -25.45 -12.96
C PHE A 118 -1.03 -25.47 -14.45
N TYR A 119 -1.00 -26.64 -15.08
CA TYR A 119 -1.37 -26.82 -16.49
C TYR A 119 -2.88 -26.90 -16.71
N LEU A 120 -3.65 -27.33 -15.70
CA LEU A 120 -5.11 -27.47 -15.78
C LEU A 120 -5.87 -26.18 -15.40
N ARG A 121 -5.18 -25.12 -14.98
CA ARG A 121 -5.79 -23.82 -14.66
C ARG A 121 -6.38 -23.15 -15.90
N LYS A 122 -7.71 -23.23 -16.02
CA LYS A 122 -8.47 -22.57 -17.08
C LYS A 122 -8.88 -21.14 -16.74
N LEU A 123 -8.94 -20.76 -15.45
CA LEU A 123 -9.47 -19.47 -15.02
C LEU A 123 -8.35 -18.54 -14.53
N TRP A 124 -8.26 -17.37 -15.16
CA TRP A 124 -7.41 -16.28 -14.73
C TRP A 124 -8.26 -15.09 -14.32
N TYR A 125 -7.99 -14.57 -13.13
CA TYR A 125 -8.64 -13.38 -12.61
C TYR A 125 -7.72 -12.18 -12.73
N TYR A 126 -8.14 -11.23 -13.57
CA TYR A 126 -7.44 -9.98 -13.82
C TYR A 126 -8.15 -8.87 -13.06
N VAL A 127 -7.42 -8.15 -12.22
CA VAL A 127 -7.90 -6.97 -11.52
C VAL A 127 -7.12 -5.77 -12.04
N PHE A 128 -7.82 -4.91 -12.79
CA PHE A 128 -7.28 -3.70 -13.36
C PHE A 128 -7.99 -2.50 -12.73
N ASN A 129 -7.25 -1.65 -12.04
CA ASN A 129 -7.78 -0.47 -11.38
C ASN A 129 -7.37 0.78 -12.16
N ILE A 130 -8.36 1.58 -12.54
CA ILE A 130 -8.20 2.87 -13.21
C ILE A 130 -8.56 3.93 -12.19
N HIS A 131 -7.61 4.81 -11.86
CA HIS A 131 -7.80 5.91 -10.95
C HIS A 131 -7.74 7.23 -11.73
N ASP A 132 -8.83 8.00 -11.70
CA ASP A 132 -8.80 9.40 -12.12
C ASP A 132 -8.24 10.23 -10.95
N ILE A 133 -7.03 10.74 -11.14
CA ILE A 133 -6.30 11.51 -10.14
C ILE A 133 -6.94 12.89 -9.94
N GLY A 134 -7.60 13.44 -10.97
CA GLY A 134 -8.19 14.78 -10.94
C GLY A 134 -9.50 14.81 -10.17
N ARG A 135 -10.41 13.88 -10.48
CA ARG A 135 -11.75 13.82 -9.86
C ARG A 135 -11.81 12.92 -8.62
N GLY A 136 -10.75 12.14 -8.36
CA GLY A 136 -10.70 11.21 -7.23
C GLY A 136 -11.63 10.01 -7.40
N THR A 137 -12.07 9.72 -8.63
CA THR A 137 -12.89 8.54 -8.93
C THR A 137 -11.99 7.36 -9.28
N GLN A 138 -12.42 6.16 -8.89
CA GLN A 138 -11.72 4.92 -9.19
C GLN A 138 -12.70 3.92 -9.80
N PHE A 139 -12.26 3.27 -10.88
CA PHE A 139 -12.97 2.18 -11.52
C PHE A 139 -12.12 0.90 -11.43
N SER A 140 -12.69 -0.18 -10.92
CA SER A 140 -12.04 -1.49 -10.89
C SER A 140 -12.68 -2.40 -11.92
N ILE A 141 -11.93 -2.72 -12.97
CA ILE A 141 -12.34 -3.68 -14.00
C ILE A 141 -11.85 -5.05 -13.57
N ARG A 142 -12.79 -5.97 -13.38
CA ARG A 142 -12.53 -7.35 -12.99
C ARG A 142 -12.94 -8.25 -14.13
N THR A 143 -11.97 -8.90 -14.77
CA THR A 143 -12.23 -9.77 -15.91
C THR A 143 -11.79 -11.19 -15.59
N GLN A 144 -12.65 -12.15 -15.90
CA GLN A 144 -12.33 -13.56 -15.86
C GLN A 144 -12.13 -14.05 -17.28
N ARG A 145 -10.94 -14.57 -17.59
CA ARG A 145 -10.69 -15.20 -18.88
C ARG A 145 -10.62 -16.70 -18.67
N VAL A 146 -11.52 -17.41 -19.34
CA VAL A 146 -11.47 -18.87 -19.47
C VAL A 146 -10.55 -19.18 -20.65
N LYS A 147 -9.42 -19.86 -20.40
CA LYS A 147 -8.65 -20.50 -21.48
C LYS A 147 -9.52 -21.63 -22.04
N LEU A 148 -9.93 -21.47 -23.31
CA LEU A 148 -10.56 -22.52 -24.11
C LEU A 148 -9.55 -23.65 -24.34
#